data_AF-R7HS53-F1
#
_entry.id   AF-R7HS53-F1
#
_cell.length_a   1.000
_cell.length_b   1.000
_cell.length_c   1.000
_cell.angle_alpha   90.00
_cell.angle_beta   90.00
_cell.angle_gamma   90.00
#
_symmetry.space_group_name_H-M   'P 1'
#
loop_
_entity.id
_entity.type
_entity.pdbx_description
1 polymer ?
#
loop_
_entity_poly.entity_id
_entity_poly.type
_entity_poly.pdbx_seq_one_letter_code
_entity_poly.pdbx_strand_id
1 'polypeptide(L)'
;MSPTFIRFKQWLGRLSFRTGIVVATLCVISYIVSFTQMLLPVSATTKGVLWVVFFGLAKTFQYAALLILGTAGLTRIKAIFKYRK
;
A
#
# COMPACT_ATOMS: atom_id res chain seq x y z
N MET A 1 12.81 7.07 21.53
CA MET A 1 11.73 6.85 20.54
C MET A 1 10.43 6.67 21.30
N SER A 2 9.33 7.29 20.85
CA SER A 2 8.01 7.12 21.48
C SER A 2 7.61 5.64 21.55
N PRO A 3 7.03 5.16 22.66
CA PRO A 3 6.60 3.76 22.81
C PRO A 3 5.63 3.32 21.70
N THR A 4 4.81 4.23 21.19
CA THR A 4 3.86 3.99 20.09
C THR A 4 4.57 3.60 18.80
N PHE A 5 5.70 4.24 18.49
CA PHE A 5 6.47 3.97 17.28
C PHE A 5 7.15 2.60 17.31
N ILE A 6 7.64 2.18 18.48
CA ILE A 6 8.26 0.86 18.67
C ILE A 6 7.23 -0.25 18.42
N ARG A 7 6.04 -0.09 19.00
CA ARG A 7 4.93 -1.03 18.85
C ARG A 7 4.43 -1.10 17.40
N PHE A 8 4.35 0.04 16.72
CA PHE A 8 4.01 0.13 15.30
C PHE A 8 5.03 -0.60 14.42
N LYS A 9 6.33 -0.40 14.67
CA LYS A 9 7.41 -1.07 13.95
C LYS A 9 7.42 -2.59 14.18
N GLN A 10 7.17 -3.04 15.41
CA GLN A 10 7.03 -4.47 15.73
C GLN A 10 5.83 -5.09 14.99
N TRP A 11 4.70 -4.39 14.95
CA TRP A 11 3.51 -4.83 14.21
C TRP A 11 3.78 -4.91 12.69
N LEU A 12 4.45 -3.90 12.11
CA LEU A 12 4.96 -3.95 10.73
C LEU A 12 5.91 -5.12 10.48
N GLY A 13 6.79 -5.43 11.43
CA GLY A 13 7.71 -6.55 11.33
C GLY A 13 7.02 -7.93 11.31
N ARG A 14 5.77 -8.01 11.81
CA ARG A 14 4.92 -9.21 11.73
C ARG A 14 4.20 -9.35 10.39
N LEU A 15 4.13 -8.29 9.59
CA LEU A 15 3.53 -8.32 8.26
C LEU A 15 4.50 -8.94 7.26
N SER A 16 4.05 -10.00 6.58
CA SER A 16 4.86 -10.70 5.60
C SER A 16 4.96 -9.92 4.29
N PHE A 17 6.02 -10.17 3.52
CA PHE A 17 6.17 -9.66 2.15
C PHE A 17 4.93 -9.98 1.30
N ARG A 18 4.29 -11.14 1.52
CA ARG A 18 3.03 -11.51 0.85
C ARG A 18 1.91 -10.50 1.11
N THR A 19 1.80 -9.98 2.33
CA THR A 19 0.79 -8.96 2.66
C THR A 19 1.08 -7.66 1.91
N GLY A 20 2.35 -7.26 1.80
CA GLY A 20 2.76 -6.12 1.00
C GLY A 20 2.38 -6.26 -0.48
N ILE A 21 2.56 -7.46 -1.06
CA ILE A 21 2.13 -7.74 -2.45
C ILE A 21 0.62 -7.63 -2.58
N VAL A 22 -0.15 -8.23 -1.68
CA VAL A 22 -1.63 -8.16 -1.72
C VAL A 22 -2.11 -6.71 -1.66
N VAL A 23 -1.56 -5.90 -0.75
CA VAL A 23 -1.90 -4.47 -0.64
C VAL A 23 -1.49 -3.70 -1.92
N ALA A 24 -0.36 -4.04 -2.53
CA ALA A 24 0.05 -3.46 -3.81
C ALA A 24 -0.91 -3.84 -4.96
N THR A 25 -1.36 -5.09 -5.00
CA THR A 25 -2.35 -5.54 -6.00
C THR A 25 -3.67 -4.81 -5.81
N LEU A 26 -4.15 -4.65 -4.58
CA LEU A 26 -5.34 -3.87 -4.27
C LEU A 26 -5.18 -2.39 -4.66
N CYS A 27 -4.01 -1.79 -4.43
CA CYS A 27 -3.69 -0.46 -4.93
C CYS A 27 -3.90 -0.36 -6.44
N VAL A 28 -3.36 -1.30 -7.21
CA VAL A 28 -3.48 -1.32 -8.68
C VAL A 28 -4.93 -1.47 -9.10
N ILE A 29 -5.69 -2.39 -8.48
CA ILE A 29 -7.11 -2.58 -8.79
C ILE A 29 -7.90 -1.31 -8.49
N SER A 30 -7.74 -0.71 -7.30
CA SER A 30 -8.43 0.54 -6.95
C SER A 30 -8.07 1.69 -7.88
N TYR A 31 -6.82 1.75 -8.34
CA TYR A 31 -6.38 2.74 -9.32
C TYR A 31 -7.07 2.54 -10.66
N ILE A 32 -7.10 1.32 -11.20
CA ILE A 32 -7.79 1.03 -12.47
C ILE A 32 -9.28 1.36 -12.36
N VAL A 33 -9.94 0.94 -11.27
CA VAL A 33 -11.37 1.23 -11.01
C VAL A 33 -11.64 2.73 -10.90
N SER A 34 -10.69 3.50 -10.38
CA SER A 34 -10.77 4.96 -10.34
C SER A 34 -10.86 5.59 -11.74
N PHE A 35 -10.24 5.00 -12.76
CA PHE A 35 -10.28 5.53 -14.13
C PHE A 35 -11.37 4.89 -15.00
N THR A 36 -11.70 3.62 -14.83
CA THR A 36 -12.74 2.95 -15.65
C THR A 36 -14.12 3.56 -15.47
N GLN A 37 -14.42 4.11 -14.28
CA GLN A 37 -15.66 4.84 -14.02
C GLN A 37 -15.81 6.13 -14.85
N MET A 38 -14.73 6.67 -15.40
CA MET A 38 -14.80 7.85 -16.28
C MET A 38 -15.54 7.53 -17.59
N LEU A 39 -15.46 6.27 -18.03
CA LEU A 39 -16.12 5.72 -19.22
C LEU A 39 -17.59 5.34 -18.97
N LEU A 40 -18.03 5.24 -17.72
CA LEU A 40 -19.43 4.89 -17.42
C LEU A 40 -20.35 6.09 -17.71
N PRO A 41 -21.53 5.87 -18.32
CA PRO A 41 -22.52 6.92 -18.56
C PRO A 41 -23.34 7.19 -17.28
N VAL A 42 -22.68 7.69 -16.22
CA VAL A 42 -23.31 8.06 -14.94
C VAL A 42 -23.19 9.57 -14.68
N SER A 43 -23.97 10.10 -13.73
CA SER A 43 -23.96 11.53 -13.41
C SER A 43 -22.56 12.04 -13.01
N ALA A 44 -22.24 13.29 -13.36
CA ALA A 44 -20.93 13.88 -13.04
C ALA A 44 -20.63 13.86 -11.53
N THR A 45 -21.65 14.08 -10.70
CA THR A 45 -21.54 13.99 -9.24
C THR A 45 -21.18 12.59 -8.77
N THR A 46 -21.84 11.56 -9.31
CA THR A 46 -21.55 10.16 -8.98
C THR A 46 -20.13 9.78 -9.40
N LYS A 47 -19.67 10.22 -10.58
CA LYS A 47 -18.27 10.04 -11.02
C LYS A 47 -17.29 10.71 -10.07
N GLY A 48 -17.57 11.95 -9.66
CA GLY A 48 -16.70 12.67 -8.73
C GLY A 48 -16.53 11.93 -7.40
N VAL A 49 -17.64 11.46 -6.82
CA VAL A 49 -17.61 10.72 -5.54
C VAL A 49 -16.84 9.40 -5.67
N LEU A 50 -17.17 8.57 -6.68
CA LEU A 50 -16.45 7.31 -6.88
C LEU A 50 -14.97 7.56 -7.18
N TRP A 51 -14.63 8.62 -7.91
CA TRP A 51 -13.25 8.93 -8.27
C TRP A 51 -12.45 9.28 -7.02
N VAL A 52 -12.96 10.20 -6.18
CA VAL A 52 -12.32 10.58 -4.92
C VAL A 52 -12.13 9.38 -4.00
N VAL A 53 -13.14 8.52 -3.86
CA VAL A 53 -13.06 7.34 -2.98
C VAL A 53 -12.03 6.33 -3.50
N PHE A 54 -12.11 5.91 -4.77
CA PHE A 54 -11.21 4.89 -5.31
C PHE A 54 -9.78 5.41 -5.50
N PHE A 55 -9.62 6.67 -5.91
CA PHE A 55 -8.30 7.30 -6.04
C PHE A 55 -7.65 7.49 -4.67
N GLY A 56 -8.42 7.94 -3.68
CA GLY A 56 -7.96 8.04 -2.30
C GLY A 56 -7.52 6.69 -1.74
N LEU A 57 -8.35 5.66 -1.89
CA LEU A 57 -8.02 4.29 -1.48
C LEU A 57 -6.76 3.77 -2.19
N ALA A 58 -6.62 4.00 -3.50
CA ALA A 58 -5.43 3.61 -4.25
C ALA A 58 -4.17 4.26 -3.65
N LYS A 59 -4.22 5.55 -3.29
CA LYS A 59 -3.10 6.24 -2.63
C LYS A 59 -2.79 5.68 -1.25
N THR A 60 -3.81 5.40 -0.44
CA THR A 60 -3.62 4.79 0.88
C THR A 60 -2.97 3.42 0.77
N PHE A 61 -3.43 2.58 -0.16
CA PHE A 61 -2.82 1.27 -0.42
C PHE A 61 -1.41 1.39 -1.00
N GLN A 62 -1.13 2.37 -1.86
CA GLN A 62 0.21 2.63 -2.39
C GLN A 62 1.21 2.89 -1.25
N TYR A 63 0.89 3.82 -0.35
CA TYR A 63 1.77 4.15 0.77
C TYR A 63 1.89 2.99 1.77
N ALA A 64 0.79 2.28 2.05
CA ALA A 64 0.81 1.12 2.93
C ALA A 64 1.65 -0.04 2.33
N ALA A 65 1.53 -0.31 1.03
CA ALA A 65 2.31 -1.33 0.35
C ALA A 65 3.80 -1.00 0.38
N LEU A 66 4.18 0.25 0.06
CA LEU A 66 5.57 0.70 0.13
C LEU A 66 6.13 0.58 1.56
N LEU A 67 5.33 0.91 2.57
CA LEU A 67 5.70 0.78 3.97
C LEU A 67 5.98 -0.69 4.35
N ILE A 68 5.08 -1.61 3.99
CA ILE A 68 5.17 -3.04 4.33
C ILE A 68 6.30 -3.71 3.54
N LEU A 69 6.37 -3.47 2.23
CA LEU A 69 7.42 -4.03 1.37
C LEU A 69 8.79 -3.43 1.70
N GLY A 70 8.84 -2.15 2.07
CA GLY A 70 10.06 -1.46 2.46
C GLY A 70 10.67 -2.02 3.74
N THR A 71 9.87 -2.28 4.79
CA THR A 71 10.39 -2.87 6.04
C THR A 71 10.84 -4.31 5.86
N ALA A 72 10.07 -5.11 5.11
CA ALA A 72 10.45 -6.48 4.76
C ALA A 72 11.71 -6.51 3.88
N GLY A 73 11.78 -5.63 2.87
CA GLY A 73 12.91 -5.48 1.96
C GLY A 73 14.19 -5.06 2.68
N LEU A 74 14.12 -4.06 3.56
CA LEU A 74 15.25 -3.64 4.39
C LEU A 74 15.76 -4.77 5.29
N THR A 75 14.86 -5.59 5.84
CA THR A 75 15.25 -6.75 6.66
C THR A 75 16.03 -7.77 5.83
N ARG A 76 15.59 -8.02 4.59
CA ARG A 76 16.24 -8.95 3.65
C ARG A 76 17.59 -8.43 3.16
N ILE A 77 17.69 -7.13 2.83
CA ILE A 77 18.95 -6.47 2.42
C ILE A 77 19.97 -6.52 3.55
N LYS A 78 19.56 -6.22 4.80
CA LYS A 78 20.45 -6.33 5.97
C LYS A 78 20.97 -7.74 6.19
N ALA A 79 20.14 -8.76 5.98
CA ALA A 79 20.57 -10.15 6.09
C ALA A 79 21.62 -10.52 5.02
N ILE A 80 21.42 -10.09 3.77
CA ILE A 80 22.39 -10.30 2.68
C ILE A 80 23.72 -9.58 2.98
N PHE A 81 23.64 -8.33 3.44
CA PHE A 81 24.84 -7.54 3.73
C PHE A 81 25.64 -8.10 4.92
N LYS A 82 24.95 -8.68 5.92
CA LYS A 82 25.58 -9.39 7.05
C LYS A 82 26.27 -10.68 6.60
N TYR A 83 25.76 -11.36 5.58
CA TYR A 83 26.36 -12.60 5.04
C TYR A 83 27.57 -12.33 4.11
N ARG A 84 27.73 -11.08 3.65
CA ARG A 84 28.83 -10.63 2.79
C ARG A 84 30.00 -10.02 3.56
N LYS A 85 29.93 -9.97 4.90
CA LYS A 85 30.97 -9.47 5.80
C LYS A 85 31.50 -10.62 6.64
#